data_AF-A0A7K2XP64-F1
#
_entry.id   AF-A0A7K2XP64-F1
#
_cell.length_a   1.000
_cell.length_b   1.000
_cell.length_c   1.000
_cell.angle_alpha   90.00
_cell.angle_beta   90.00
_cell.angle_gamma   90.00
#
_symmetry.space_group_name_H-M   'P 1'
#
loop_
_entity.id
_entity.type
_entity.pdbx_description
1 polymer ?
#
loop_
_entity_poly.entity_id
_entity_poly.type
_entity_poly.pdbx_seq_one_letter_code
_entity_poly.pdbx_strand_id
1 'polypeptide(L)'
;MALHPVNGIPTHLLMWQRVREYAVPPSMIETATARRAAGDWAGACAAARIDVDLDLRAVADRHGTDLTARLRADLRRLAPDLLRWHMPRIAPDGRLRPGLTLTLARYGSPGAAPPSLVVRTP
;
A
#
# COMPACT_ATOMS: atom_id res chain seq x y z
N MET A 1 42.28 0.08 -26.64
CA MET A 1 41.48 0.15 -25.40
C MET A 1 40.33 1.12 -25.63
N ALA A 2 39.15 0.60 -26.00
CA ALA A 2 37.98 1.44 -26.21
C ALA A 2 37.36 1.82 -24.87
N LEU A 3 37.11 3.11 -24.67
CA LEU A 3 36.39 3.66 -23.51
C LEU A 3 34.95 3.13 -23.56
N HIS A 4 34.60 2.23 -22.64
CA HIS A 4 33.20 1.94 -22.33
C HIS A 4 32.54 3.24 -21.84
N PRO A 5 31.42 3.70 -22.43
CA PRO A 5 30.65 4.78 -21.83
C PRO A 5 29.94 4.22 -20.60
N VAL A 6 30.59 4.29 -19.43
CA VAL A 6 30.00 4.00 -18.13
C VAL A 6 29.21 5.22 -17.67
N ASN A 7 28.15 5.60 -18.39
CA ASN A 7 27.29 6.74 -18.03
C ASN A 7 25.82 6.48 -18.39
N GLY A 8 25.34 5.24 -18.22
CA GLY A 8 23.91 4.93 -18.23
C GLY A 8 23.34 5.09 -16.83
N ILE A 9 22.16 5.72 -16.69
CA ILE A 9 21.42 5.70 -15.43
C ILE A 9 21.16 4.23 -15.06
N PRO A 10 21.54 3.77 -13.85
CA PRO A 10 21.27 2.41 -13.40
C PRO A 10 19.81 2.01 -13.58
N THR A 11 19.56 0.77 -14.03
CA THR A 11 18.21 0.25 -14.33
C THR A 11 17.23 0.41 -13.16
N HIS A 12 17.71 0.28 -11.91
CA HIS A 12 16.88 0.49 -10.72
C HIS A 12 16.44 1.95 -10.54
N LEU A 13 17.25 2.94 -10.95
CA LEU A 13 16.88 4.35 -10.90
C LEU A 13 15.88 4.69 -12.03
N LEU A 14 16.09 4.16 -13.24
CA LEU A 14 15.11 4.29 -14.33
C LEU A 14 13.76 3.67 -13.95
N MET A 15 13.78 2.53 -13.25
CA MET A 15 12.59 1.90 -12.69
C MET A 15 11.87 2.85 -11.72
N TRP A 16 12.56 3.42 -10.73
CA TRP A 16 11.95 4.31 -9.76
C TRP A 16 11.45 5.62 -10.37
N GLN A 17 12.11 6.13 -11.42
CA GLN A 17 11.61 7.27 -12.20
C GLN A 17 10.25 6.95 -12.83
N ARG A 18 10.12 5.80 -13.52
CA ARG A 18 8.85 5.34 -14.10
C ARG A 18 7.78 5.09 -13.04
N VAL A 19 8.17 4.56 -11.88
CA VAL A 19 7.25 4.38 -10.74
C VAL A 19 6.69 5.72 -10.28
N ARG A 20 7.52 6.77 -10.20
CA ARG A 20 7.05 8.12 -9.86
C ARG A 20 6.15 8.73 -10.91
N GLU A 21 6.45 8.49 -12.18
CA GLU A 21 5.70 9.05 -13.29
C GLU A 21 4.32 8.39 -13.43
N TYR A 22 4.26 7.05 -13.34
CA TYR A 22 3.07 6.30 -13.74
C TYR A 22 2.39 5.52 -12.61
N ALA A 23 3.16 4.99 -11.66
CA ALA A 23 2.60 4.12 -10.62
C ALA A 23 2.13 4.91 -9.39
N VAL A 24 2.80 6.02 -9.06
CA VAL A 24 2.48 6.93 -7.94
C VAL A 24 2.74 8.38 -8.38
N PRO A 25 1.93 8.94 -9.30
CA PRO A 25 2.09 10.32 -9.78
C PRO A 25 1.81 11.35 -8.67
N PRO A 26 2.28 12.61 -8.80
CA PRO A 26 1.98 13.69 -7.85
C PRO A 26 0.48 13.86 -7.56
N SER A 27 -0.36 13.81 -8.60
CA SER A 27 -1.82 13.91 -8.47
C SER A 27 -2.45 12.81 -7.60
N MET A 28 -1.88 11.60 -7.61
CA MET A 28 -2.30 10.51 -6.71
C MET A 28 -1.99 10.87 -5.26
N ILE A 29 -0.78 11.37 -4.98
CA ILE A 29 -0.36 11.76 -3.62
C ILE A 29 -1.24 12.90 -3.11
N GLU A 30 -1.49 13.92 -3.92
CA GLU A 30 -2.34 15.06 -3.57
C GLU A 30 -3.76 14.61 -3.22
N THR A 31 -4.38 13.81 -4.10
CA THR A 31 -5.74 13.31 -3.89
C THR A 31 -5.83 12.40 -2.68
N ALA A 32 -4.89 11.46 -2.53
CA ALA A 32 -4.85 10.56 -1.37
C ALA A 32 -4.63 11.35 -0.06
N THR A 33 -3.76 12.36 -0.09
CA THR A 33 -3.51 13.23 1.08
C THR A 33 -4.74 14.00 1.49
N ALA A 34 -5.45 14.62 0.54
CA ALA A 34 -6.68 15.35 0.83
C ALA A 34 -7.75 14.44 1.46
N ARG A 35 -7.92 13.22 0.93
CA ARG A 35 -8.83 12.20 1.47
C ARG A 35 -8.44 11.77 2.88
N ARG A 36 -7.15 11.52 3.12
CA ARG A 36 -6.61 11.21 4.46
C ARG A 36 -6.87 12.32 5.46
N ALA A 37 -6.64 13.58 5.08
CA ALA A 37 -6.89 14.74 5.94
C ALA A 37 -8.37 14.87 6.34
N ALA A 38 -9.29 14.46 5.45
CA ALA A 38 -10.72 14.38 5.73
C ALA A 38 -11.15 13.13 6.53
N GLY A 39 -10.22 12.21 6.83
CA GLY A 39 -10.51 10.93 7.48
C GLY A 39 -11.16 9.87 6.57
N ASP A 40 -11.24 10.13 5.27
CA ASP A 40 -11.79 9.24 4.24
C ASP A 40 -10.72 8.24 3.77
N TRP A 41 -10.46 7.23 4.60
CA TRP A 41 -9.46 6.20 4.31
C TRP A 41 -9.82 5.37 3.06
N ALA A 42 -11.11 5.12 2.82
CA ALA A 42 -11.57 4.36 1.66
C ALA A 42 -11.34 5.15 0.35
N GLY A 43 -11.69 6.44 0.35
CA GLY A 43 -11.39 7.35 -0.76
C GLY A 43 -9.88 7.53 -0.99
N ALA A 44 -9.07 7.50 0.06
CA ALA A 44 -7.61 7.51 -0.08
C ALA A 44 -7.09 6.23 -0.75
N CYS A 45 -7.60 5.04 -0.38
CA CYS A 45 -7.25 3.78 -1.03
C CYS A 45 -7.66 3.78 -2.51
N ALA A 46 -8.87 4.27 -2.82
CA ALA A 46 -9.33 4.40 -4.20
C ALA A 46 -8.43 5.33 -5.03
N ALA A 47 -8.04 6.48 -4.47
CA ALA A 47 -7.10 7.40 -5.13
C ALA A 47 -5.74 6.73 -5.42
N ALA A 48 -5.27 5.88 -4.50
CA ALA A 48 -4.05 5.10 -4.67
C ALA A 48 -4.22 3.82 -5.53
N ARG A 49 -5.39 3.57 -6.12
CA ARG A 49 -5.71 2.35 -6.87
C ARG A 49 -5.42 1.08 -6.05
N ILE A 50 -5.87 1.07 -4.80
CA ILE A 50 -5.88 -0.09 -3.92
C ILE A 50 -7.33 -0.53 -3.75
N ASP A 51 -7.61 -1.76 -4.14
CA ASP A 51 -8.91 -2.39 -3.91
C ASP A 51 -9.06 -2.74 -2.44
N VAL A 52 -10.16 -2.29 -1.83
CA VAL A 52 -10.46 -2.52 -0.42
C VAL A 52 -11.42 -3.71 -0.31
N ASP A 53 -10.93 -4.81 0.22
CA ASP A 53 -11.70 -6.00 0.58
C ASP A 53 -11.89 -6.07 2.11
N LEU A 54 -12.60 -5.08 2.67
CA LEU A 54 -12.85 -4.97 4.10
C LEU A 54 -14.32 -4.64 4.39
N ASP A 55 -15.03 -5.57 5.03
CA ASP A 55 -16.35 -5.32 5.63
C ASP A 55 -16.20 -5.08 7.13
N LEU A 56 -16.22 -3.80 7.54
CA LEU A 56 -16.09 -3.41 8.95
C LEU A 56 -17.27 -3.86 9.82
N ARG A 57 -18.44 -4.13 9.22
CA ARG A 57 -19.59 -4.68 9.94
C ARG A 57 -19.37 -6.16 10.22
N ALA A 58 -19.00 -6.93 9.21
CA ALA A 58 -18.65 -8.34 9.39
C ALA A 58 -17.48 -8.54 10.38
N VAL A 59 -16.50 -7.63 10.38
CA VAL A 59 -15.42 -7.64 11.38
C VAL A 59 -15.94 -7.39 12.79
N ALA A 60 -16.87 -6.43 12.98
CA ALA A 60 -17.47 -6.19 14.29
C ALA A 60 -18.30 -7.39 14.77
N ASP A 61 -19.06 -8.02 13.88
CA ASP A 61 -19.90 -9.16 14.19
C ASP A 61 -19.05 -10.39 14.59
N ARG A 62 -17.90 -10.60 13.93
CA ARG A 62 -17.02 -11.76 14.17
C ARG A 62 -16.00 -11.56 15.29
N HIS A 63 -15.48 -10.33 15.43
CA HIS A 63 -14.32 -10.04 16.28
C HIS A 63 -14.58 -8.98 17.36
N GLY A 64 -15.81 -8.48 17.46
CA GLY A 64 -16.21 -7.50 18.47
C GLY A 64 -15.82 -6.07 18.13
N THR A 65 -16.40 -5.13 18.88
CA THR A 65 -16.25 -3.69 18.65
C THR A 65 -14.85 -3.17 18.94
N ASP A 66 -14.13 -3.78 19.90
CA ASP A 66 -12.78 -3.36 20.27
C ASP A 66 -11.77 -3.55 19.14
N LEU A 67 -11.84 -4.69 18.45
CA LEU A 67 -10.99 -4.95 17.30
C LEU A 67 -11.34 -3.99 16.16
N THR A 68 -12.63 -3.82 15.86
CA THR A 68 -13.08 -2.90 14.81
C THR A 68 -12.68 -1.46 15.11
N ALA A 69 -12.67 -1.04 16.37
CA ALA A 69 -12.19 0.28 16.76
C ALA A 69 -10.69 0.46 16.48
N ARG A 70 -9.86 -0.53 16.84
CA ARG A 70 -8.42 -0.53 16.51
C ARG A 70 -8.18 -0.51 15.00
N LEU A 71 -8.88 -1.38 14.25
CA LEU A 71 -8.80 -1.42 12.79
C LEU A 71 -9.16 -0.07 12.16
N ARG A 72 -10.27 0.56 12.58
CA ARG A 72 -10.66 1.90 12.10
C ARG A 72 -9.61 2.95 12.41
N ALA A 73 -9.00 2.89 13.60
CA ALA A 73 -7.94 3.82 14.00
C ALA A 73 -6.67 3.66 13.13
N ASP A 74 -6.33 2.43 12.75
CA ASP A 74 -5.19 2.16 11.86
C ASP A 74 -5.49 2.57 10.42
N LEU A 75 -6.68 2.27 9.91
CA LEU A 75 -7.10 2.67 8.56
C LEU A 75 -7.09 4.20 8.39
N ARG A 76 -7.48 4.97 9.42
CA ARG A 76 -7.39 6.44 9.40
C ARG A 76 -5.95 6.97 9.31
N ARG A 77 -4.96 6.18 9.71
CA ARG A 77 -3.52 6.54 9.66
C ARG A 77 -2.83 5.97 8.42
N LEU A 78 -3.49 5.09 7.68
CA LEU A 78 -2.93 4.47 6.48
C LEU A 78 -2.64 5.53 5.41
N ALA A 79 -1.43 5.53 4.88
CA ALA A 79 -1.02 6.28 3.69
C ALA A 79 -0.93 5.34 2.48
N PRO A 80 -2.02 5.12 1.72
CA PRO A 80 -2.07 4.09 0.69
C PRO A 80 -1.19 4.42 -0.53
N ASP A 81 -0.98 5.70 -0.82
CA ASP A 81 -0.03 6.19 -1.81
C ASP A 81 1.42 5.85 -1.45
N LEU A 82 1.80 6.02 -0.18
CA LEU A 82 3.11 5.60 0.33
C LEU A 82 3.25 4.08 0.42
N LEU A 83 2.19 3.37 0.82
CA LEU A 83 2.19 1.90 0.80
C LEU A 83 2.50 1.42 -0.62
N ARG A 84 1.74 1.90 -1.62
CA ARG A 84 1.94 1.56 -3.02
C ARG A 84 3.35 1.87 -3.50
N TRP A 85 3.94 3.00 -3.07
CA TRP A 85 5.32 3.35 -3.40
C TRP A 85 6.31 2.24 -2.99
N HIS A 86 6.21 1.75 -1.76
CA HIS A 86 7.15 0.80 -1.16
C HIS A 86 6.86 -0.68 -1.44
N MET A 87 5.76 -0.99 -2.11
CA MET A 87 5.44 -2.38 -2.46
C MET A 87 6.55 -3.01 -3.32
N PRO A 88 6.85 -4.31 -3.15
CA PRO A 88 7.89 -4.99 -3.94
C PRO A 88 7.62 -4.91 -5.44
N ARG A 89 8.67 -4.62 -6.22
CA ARG A 89 8.59 -4.38 -7.67
C ARG A 89 9.61 -5.20 -8.44
N ILE A 90 9.31 -5.46 -9.71
CA ILE A 90 10.19 -6.16 -10.64
C ILE A 90 10.76 -5.14 -11.63
N ALA A 91 12.08 -5.14 -11.77
CA ALA A 91 12.80 -4.35 -12.78
C ALA A 91 12.65 -4.97 -14.18
N PRO A 92 12.78 -4.19 -15.26
CA PRO A 92 13.06 -2.75 -15.31
C PRO A 92 11.82 -1.87 -15.22
N ASP A 93 10.62 -2.43 -15.41
CA ASP A 93 9.40 -1.65 -15.63
C ASP A 93 8.75 -1.13 -14.34
N GLY A 94 9.17 -1.65 -13.18
CA GLY A 94 8.69 -1.21 -11.88
C GLY A 94 7.27 -1.66 -11.59
N ARG A 95 6.80 -2.72 -12.25
CA ARG A 95 5.51 -3.35 -11.95
C ARG A 95 5.56 -3.98 -10.56
N LEU A 96 4.42 -4.03 -9.88
CA LEU A 96 4.31 -4.75 -8.61
C LEU A 96 4.66 -6.23 -8.84
N ARG A 97 5.44 -6.81 -7.92
CA ARG A 97 5.71 -8.24 -7.92
C ARG A 97 4.41 -8.98 -7.59
N PRO A 98 3.92 -9.87 -8.46
CA PRO A 98 2.62 -10.51 -8.27
C PRO A 98 2.63 -11.58 -7.17
N GLY A 99 1.44 -11.93 -6.67
CA GLY A 99 1.21 -13.05 -5.76
C GLY A 99 1.78 -12.88 -4.35
N LEU A 100 1.99 -11.64 -3.89
CA LEU A 100 2.48 -11.36 -2.54
C LEU A 100 1.32 -11.08 -1.59
N THR A 101 1.43 -11.56 -0.36
CA THR A 101 0.61 -11.14 0.77
C THR A 101 1.53 -10.56 1.83
N LEU A 102 1.36 -9.27 2.14
CA LEU A 102 2.14 -8.58 3.17
C LEU A 102 1.22 -8.22 4.33
N THR A 103 1.65 -8.53 5.56
CA THR A 103 0.92 -8.16 6.78
C THR A 103 1.20 -6.69 7.13
N LEU A 104 0.14 -5.90 7.25
CA LEU A 104 0.20 -4.51 7.70
C LEU A 104 0.05 -4.42 9.23
N ALA A 105 -0.85 -5.21 9.81
CA ALA A 105 -1.09 -5.25 11.26
C ALA A 105 -1.62 -6.62 11.68
N ARG A 106 -1.41 -6.98 12.96
CA ARG A 106 -1.97 -8.18 13.59
C ARG A 106 -2.78 -7.76 14.83
N TYR A 107 -3.97 -8.31 14.97
CA TYR A 107 -4.90 -7.96 16.03
C TYR A 107 -5.24 -9.18 16.87
N GLY A 108 -4.50 -9.45 17.94
CA GLY A 108 -4.92 -10.48 18.89
C GLY A 108 -4.15 -10.49 20.19
N SER A 109 -4.62 -11.36 21.07
CA SER A 109 -4.05 -11.65 22.38
C SER A 109 -3.27 -12.98 22.33
N PRO A 110 -2.34 -13.23 23.25
CA PRO A 110 -1.64 -14.52 23.32
C PRO A 110 -2.65 -15.69 23.44
N GLY A 111 -2.54 -16.72 22.59
CA GLY A 111 -3.32 -17.97 22.71
C GLY A 111 -4.29 -18.31 21.56
N ALA A 112 -4.55 -17.38 20.62
CA ALA A 112 -5.30 -17.66 19.38
C ALA A 112 -4.55 -17.13 18.15
N ALA A 113 -4.83 -17.67 16.95
CA ALA A 113 -4.28 -17.11 15.71
C ALA A 113 -4.87 -15.71 15.48
N PRO A 114 -4.08 -14.62 15.59
CA PRO A 114 -4.63 -13.27 15.54
C PRO A 114 -5.07 -12.93 14.11
N PRO A 115 -6.28 -12.38 13.90
CA PRO A 115 -6.63 -11.79 12.60
C PRO A 115 -5.57 -10.76 12.19
N SER A 116 -5.29 -10.72 10.89
CA SER A 116 -4.30 -9.82 10.31
C SER A 116 -4.89 -8.96 9.21
N LEU A 117 -4.53 -7.69 9.21
CA LEU A 117 -4.76 -6.81 8.06
C LEU A 117 -3.61 -7.02 7.08
N VAL A 118 -3.95 -7.31 5.83
CA VAL A 118 -2.96 -7.60 4.78
C VAL A 118 -3.20 -6.72 3.56
N VAL A 119 -2.14 -6.50 2.79
CA VAL A 119 -2.20 -6.03 1.41
C VAL A 119 -1.74 -7.15 0.49
N ARG A 120 -2.40 -7.30 -0.66
CA ARG A 120 -2.05 -8.30 -1.66
C ARG A 120 -1.64 -7.62 -2.96
N THR A 121 -0.70 -8.22 -3.66
CA THR A 121 -0.45 -7.87 -5.06
C THR A 121 -1.23 -8.81 -5.98
N PRO A 122 -1.63 -8.32 -7.17
CA PRO A 122 -2.29 -9.15 -8.19
C PRO A 122 -1.52 -10.42 -8.54
#